data_AF-H9FFE9-F1
#
_entry.id   AF-H9FFE9-F1
#
_cell.length_a   1.000
_cell.length_b   1.000
_cell.length_c   1.000
_cell.angle_alpha   90.00
_cell.angle_beta   90.00
_cell.angle_gamma   90.00
#
_symmetry.space_group_name_H-M   'P 1'
#
loop_
_entity.id
_entity.type
_entity.pdbx_description
1 polymer ?
#
loop_
_entity_poly.entity_id
_entity_poly.type
_entity_poly.pdbx_seq_one_letter_code
_entity_poly.pdbx_strand_id
1 'polypeptide(L)'
;EAAPGRAVEHAMFLGDAAAHWYGGAEMRTQHWPIRLEGQQEPQPFVTSDVYSSDAAFGGILERYWLSSRAAAIKVNDSVPFHLGWNGTERSLRLQARYHNTPYKPHAGSAAAPELSYRVCVGSDVTSIHKYMVRRYFNKPSRVPAPEAFRDPIWSTWVLYGRAVDQDKVLRFAQQIRQHHFNSSHLEIDDMYTPAYGDFDFDEVKFPNASDMFRRLRDAGFRVTLWVHPFVNYNS
;
A
#
# COMPACT_ATOMS: atom_id res chain seq x y z
N GLU A 1 16.27 -28.36 -17.76
CA GLU A 1 16.45 -27.64 -16.48
C GLU A 1 17.16 -26.33 -16.75
N ALA A 2 16.56 -25.19 -16.38
CA ALA A 2 17.24 -23.90 -16.46
C ALA A 2 18.34 -23.84 -15.40
N ALA A 3 19.55 -23.41 -15.76
CA ALA A 3 20.65 -23.21 -14.82
C ALA A 3 20.18 -22.35 -13.63
N PRO A 4 20.68 -22.59 -12.40
CA PRO A 4 20.36 -21.78 -11.23
C PRO A 4 20.56 -20.30 -11.59
N GLY A 5 19.47 -19.53 -11.58
CA GLY A 5 19.47 -18.19 -12.13
C GLY A 5 20.42 -17.28 -11.37
N ARG A 6 21.47 -16.80 -12.04
CA ARG A 6 22.46 -15.86 -11.51
C ARG A 6 21.74 -14.64 -10.95
N ALA A 7 21.83 -14.41 -9.65
CA ALA A 7 21.37 -13.18 -9.01
C ALA A 7 22.47 -12.10 -9.08
N VAL A 8 22.07 -10.83 -9.04
CA VAL A 8 22.99 -9.70 -8.82
C VAL A 8 22.67 -9.09 -7.48
N GLU A 9 23.67 -8.93 -6.61
CA GLU A 9 23.51 -8.48 -5.23
C GLU A 9 24.41 -7.30 -4.90
N HIS A 10 23.93 -6.44 -4.01
CA HIS A 10 24.73 -5.42 -3.34
C HIS A 10 24.27 -5.23 -1.89
N ALA A 11 25.21 -5.31 -0.95
CA ALA A 11 24.98 -4.95 0.44
C ALA A 11 25.25 -3.45 0.67
N MET A 12 24.23 -2.74 1.13
CA MET A 12 24.27 -1.31 1.49
C MET A 12 24.41 -1.18 3.01
N PHE A 13 25.61 -0.87 3.47
CA PHE A 13 25.90 -0.68 4.89
C PHE A 13 25.35 0.65 5.40
N LEU A 14 24.70 0.63 6.56
CA LEU A 14 24.08 1.79 7.21
C LEU A 14 25.12 2.83 7.69
N GLY A 15 26.39 2.41 7.83
CA GLY A 15 27.49 3.25 8.32
C GLY A 15 27.67 3.13 9.84
N ASP A 16 28.04 4.24 10.50
CA ASP A 16 28.32 4.25 11.94
C ASP A 16 27.09 3.95 12.82
N ALA A 17 27.32 3.72 14.12
CA ALA A 17 26.31 3.30 15.10
C ALA A 17 25.12 4.27 15.25
N ALA A 18 25.31 5.55 14.95
CA ALA A 18 24.27 6.58 15.07
C ALA A 18 23.47 6.78 13.78
N ALA A 19 23.85 6.12 12.68
CA ALA A 19 23.12 6.20 11.43
C ALA A 19 21.83 5.37 11.46
N HIS A 20 20.78 5.91 10.83
CA HIS A 20 19.46 5.30 10.68
C HIS A 20 18.97 5.31 9.22
N TRP A 21 18.19 4.29 8.85
CA TRP A 21 17.44 4.21 7.60
C TRP A 21 15.95 4.55 7.84
N TYR A 22 15.32 5.12 6.81
CA TYR A 22 13.90 5.46 6.73
C TYR A 22 13.35 5.05 5.36
N GLY A 23 12.04 4.80 5.27
CA GLY A 23 11.36 4.45 4.01
C GLY A 23 11.23 2.94 3.79
N GLY A 24 11.23 2.52 2.53
CA GLY A 24 11.08 1.11 2.15
C GLY A 24 9.63 0.63 2.13
N ALA A 25 9.37 -0.48 2.81
CA ALA A 25 8.08 -1.13 2.87
C ALA A 25 7.36 -0.87 4.19
N GLU A 26 6.03 -0.90 4.14
CA GLU A 26 5.20 -1.21 5.29
C GLU A 26 5.54 -2.62 5.81
N MET A 27 5.68 -2.73 7.13
CA MET A 27 5.94 -3.98 7.84
C MET A 27 4.92 -4.17 8.95
N ARG A 28 4.63 -5.42 9.32
CA ARG A 28 3.71 -5.74 10.43
C ARG A 28 4.11 -5.05 11.73
N THR A 29 5.39 -5.14 12.07
CA THR A 29 5.98 -4.38 13.17
C THR A 29 6.78 -3.23 12.57
N GLN A 30 6.14 -2.07 12.43
CA GLN A 30 6.78 -0.90 11.84
C GLN A 30 7.57 -0.14 12.89
N HIS A 31 8.88 0.02 12.65
CA HIS A 31 9.72 0.95 13.39
C HIS A 31 10.06 2.17 12.55
N TRP A 32 10.08 3.34 13.20
CA TRP A 32 10.55 4.60 12.62
C TRP A 32 11.50 5.28 13.61
N PRO A 33 12.82 5.38 13.33
CA PRO A 33 13.56 4.83 12.18
C PRO A 33 13.49 3.31 12.05
N ILE A 34 13.86 2.79 10.87
CA ILE A 34 13.94 1.34 10.61
C ILE A 34 14.93 0.71 11.59
N ARG A 35 14.53 -0.41 12.21
CA ARG A 35 15.40 -1.28 13.00
C ARG A 35 15.71 -2.54 12.20
N LEU A 36 16.98 -2.77 11.91
CA LEU A 36 17.44 -4.01 11.28
C LEU A 36 17.77 -5.00 12.39
N GLU A 37 16.80 -5.81 12.78
CA GLU A 37 16.97 -6.88 13.76
C GLU A 37 17.06 -8.24 13.06
N GLY A 38 17.88 -9.12 13.62
CA GLY A 38 18.11 -10.46 13.07
C GLY A 38 18.69 -10.43 11.65
N GLN A 39 18.36 -11.46 10.88
CA GLN A 39 18.75 -11.60 9.48
C GLN A 39 17.52 -11.96 8.65
N GLN A 40 17.40 -11.34 7.48
CA GLN A 40 16.40 -11.68 6.49
C GLN A 40 17.07 -11.89 5.15
N GLU A 41 16.89 -13.08 4.59
CA GLU A 41 17.31 -13.36 3.22
C GLU A 41 16.51 -12.51 2.22
N PRO A 42 17.13 -12.02 1.13
CA PRO A 42 16.42 -11.25 0.11
C PRO A 42 15.19 -11.96 -0.46
N GLN A 43 14.03 -11.43 -0.10
CA GLN A 43 12.73 -11.90 -0.56
C GLN A 43 12.13 -10.91 -1.57
N PRO A 44 11.20 -11.34 -2.43
CA PRO A 44 10.60 -10.47 -3.44
C PRO A 44 9.97 -9.23 -2.82
N PHE A 45 10.36 -8.05 -3.30
CA PHE A 45 9.80 -6.78 -2.84
C PHE A 45 8.46 -6.47 -3.55
N VAL A 46 7.44 -7.26 -3.19
CA VAL A 46 6.08 -7.22 -3.74
C VAL A 46 5.05 -7.07 -2.63
N THR A 47 3.93 -6.40 -2.92
CA THR A 47 2.88 -6.11 -1.93
C THR A 47 2.25 -7.40 -1.45
N SER A 48 1.95 -7.50 -0.16
CA SER A 48 1.17 -8.60 0.40
C SER A 48 0.28 -8.12 1.53
N ASP A 49 -0.58 -9.00 2.02
CA ASP A 49 -1.30 -8.75 3.27
C ASP A 49 -0.29 -8.78 4.43
N VAL A 50 -0.15 -7.65 5.13
CA VAL A 50 0.78 -7.47 6.25
C VAL A 50 0.54 -8.45 7.41
N TYR A 51 -0.64 -9.07 7.49
CA TYR A 51 -0.97 -10.09 8.49
C TYR A 51 -0.69 -11.52 8.03
N SER A 52 -0.35 -11.73 6.75
CA SER A 52 -0.10 -13.07 6.20
C SER A 52 1.19 -13.70 6.71
N SER A 53 2.20 -12.89 7.05
CA SER A 53 3.47 -13.33 7.61
C SER A 53 4.21 -12.17 8.26
N ASP A 54 4.87 -12.41 9.40
CA ASP A 54 5.68 -11.40 10.09
C ASP A 54 6.89 -10.94 9.27
N ALA A 55 7.36 -11.77 8.33
CA ALA A 55 8.47 -11.46 7.46
C ALA A 55 8.04 -10.76 6.17
N ALA A 56 6.77 -10.83 5.76
CA ALA A 56 6.34 -10.31 4.48
C ALA A 56 6.23 -8.77 4.48
N PHE A 57 6.37 -8.18 3.30
CA PHE A 57 6.13 -6.75 3.10
C PHE A 57 4.64 -6.47 2.95
N GLY A 58 4.16 -5.37 3.54
CA GLY A 58 2.75 -4.99 3.54
C GLY A 58 2.21 -4.49 2.20
N GLY A 59 1.10 -3.76 2.27
CA GLY A 59 0.38 -3.25 1.11
C GLY A 59 1.03 -2.02 0.48
N ILE A 60 1.92 -1.33 1.21
CA ILE A 60 2.61 -0.13 0.74
C ILE A 60 4.11 -0.41 0.58
N LEU A 61 4.59 -0.29 -0.64
CA LEU A 61 6.01 -0.43 -0.98
C LEU A 61 6.52 0.80 -1.70
N GLU A 62 7.66 1.30 -1.26
CA GLU A 62 8.41 2.29 -2.02
C GLU A 62 9.87 1.83 -2.14
N ARG A 63 10.41 1.85 -3.36
CA ARG A 63 11.78 1.38 -3.64
C ARG A 63 12.81 2.47 -3.31
N TYR A 64 12.64 3.07 -2.13
CA TYR A 64 13.34 4.27 -1.68
C TYR A 64 13.71 4.18 -0.21
N TRP A 65 14.99 4.43 0.09
CA TRP A 65 15.50 4.53 1.44
C TRP A 65 16.25 5.84 1.62
N LEU A 66 16.03 6.47 2.77
CA LEU A 66 16.71 7.70 3.18
C LEU A 66 17.56 7.42 4.42
N SER A 67 18.80 7.86 4.40
CA SER A 67 19.72 7.80 5.53
C SER A 67 19.72 9.11 6.30
N SER A 68 19.80 9.01 7.63
CA SER A 68 20.15 10.13 8.52
C SER A 68 21.48 10.82 8.16
N ARG A 69 22.34 10.20 7.34
CA ARG A 69 23.61 10.75 6.84
C ARG A 69 23.46 11.49 5.50
N ALA A 70 22.26 12.01 5.21
CA ALA A 70 21.94 12.76 3.99
C ALA A 70 22.22 11.99 2.68
N ALA A 71 22.15 10.67 2.72
CA ALA A 71 22.21 9.81 1.54
C ALA A 71 20.82 9.20 1.27
N ALA A 72 20.48 9.00 0.00
CA ALA A 72 19.24 8.37 -0.39
C ALA A 72 19.48 7.34 -1.50
N ILE A 73 18.75 6.24 -1.45
CA ILE A 73 18.79 5.15 -2.42
C ILE A 73 17.43 5.09 -3.10
N LYS A 74 17.38 5.06 -4.43
CA LYS A 74 16.18 4.66 -5.19
C LYS A 74 16.53 3.52 -6.14
N VAL A 75 15.88 2.38 -5.98
CA VAL A 75 15.98 1.26 -6.92
C VAL A 75 15.03 1.51 -8.08
N ASN A 76 15.44 1.17 -9.30
CA ASN A 76 14.59 1.34 -10.48
C ASN A 76 13.40 0.36 -10.44
N ASP A 77 12.24 0.80 -10.90
CA ASP A 77 10.98 0.05 -10.81
C ASP A 77 10.99 -1.17 -11.75
N SER A 78 11.84 -1.15 -12.79
CA SER A 78 12.07 -2.27 -13.71
C SER A 78 12.90 -3.43 -13.12
N VAL A 79 13.55 -3.24 -11.96
CA VAL A 79 14.39 -4.28 -11.36
C VAL A 79 13.53 -5.43 -10.81
N PRO A 80 13.86 -6.71 -11.04
CA PRO A 80 13.22 -7.84 -10.37
C PRO A 80 13.69 -7.93 -8.92
N PHE A 81 13.24 -6.97 -8.11
CA PHE A 81 13.90 -6.53 -6.90
C PHE A 81 13.50 -7.36 -5.67
N HIS A 82 14.52 -7.66 -4.87
CA HIS A 82 14.42 -8.37 -3.61
C HIS A 82 15.15 -7.59 -2.53
N LEU A 83 14.59 -7.60 -1.33
CA LEU A 83 15.16 -6.91 -0.18
C LEU A 83 15.34 -7.90 0.97
N GLY A 84 16.55 -7.89 1.51
CA GLY A 84 16.89 -8.54 2.77
C GLY A 84 17.68 -7.59 3.66
N TRP A 85 18.10 -8.07 4.82
CA TRP A 85 18.99 -7.31 5.70
C TRP A 85 19.80 -8.22 6.62
N ASN A 86 20.86 -7.65 7.17
CA ASN A 86 21.66 -8.23 8.23
C ASN A 86 21.78 -7.21 9.36
N GLY A 87 21.20 -7.51 10.52
CA GLY A 87 21.23 -6.63 11.69
C GLY A 87 22.60 -6.52 12.33
N THR A 88 23.41 -7.59 12.29
CA THR A 88 24.78 -7.59 12.82
C THR A 88 25.70 -6.70 12.00
N GLU A 89 25.64 -6.83 10.67
CA GLU A 89 26.40 -6.00 9.73
C GLU A 89 25.77 -4.62 9.49
N ARG A 90 24.53 -4.42 9.97
CA ARG A 90 23.72 -3.22 9.77
C ARG A 90 23.63 -2.85 8.30
N SER A 91 23.24 -3.81 7.47
CA SER A 91 23.18 -3.64 6.01
C SER A 91 21.82 -4.02 5.42
N LEU A 92 21.36 -3.26 4.43
CA LEU A 92 20.31 -3.67 3.52
C LEU A 92 20.92 -4.51 2.39
N ARG A 93 20.33 -5.65 2.05
CA ARG A 93 20.76 -6.51 0.94
C ARG A 93 19.82 -6.28 -0.24
N LEU A 94 20.31 -5.61 -1.27
CA LEU A 94 19.60 -5.37 -2.52
C LEU A 94 19.92 -6.49 -3.51
N GLN A 95 18.90 -7.15 -4.06
CA GLN A 95 19.12 -8.24 -5.02
C GLN A 95 18.18 -8.12 -6.23
N ALA A 96 18.69 -8.46 -7.41
CA ALA A 96 17.93 -8.64 -8.63
C ALA A 96 17.94 -10.13 -9.05
N ARG A 97 16.76 -10.74 -9.22
CA ARG A 97 16.63 -12.17 -9.54
C ARG A 97 15.29 -12.49 -10.22
N TYR A 98 15.31 -13.30 -11.29
CA TYR A 98 14.10 -13.82 -11.93
C TYR A 98 13.72 -15.23 -11.48
N HIS A 99 14.71 -16.08 -11.17
CA HIS A 99 14.51 -17.50 -10.88
C HIS A 99 13.85 -17.75 -9.52
N ASN A 100 12.80 -18.59 -9.48
CA ASN A 100 11.96 -18.88 -8.30
C ASN A 100 11.33 -17.62 -7.68
N THR A 101 10.85 -16.70 -8.52
CA THR A 101 10.24 -15.45 -8.07
C THR A 101 8.99 -15.12 -8.89
N PRO A 102 8.13 -14.18 -8.42
CA PRO A 102 7.02 -13.64 -9.21
C PRO A 102 7.47 -12.84 -10.44
N TYR A 103 8.70 -12.31 -10.45
CA TYR A 103 9.20 -11.49 -11.54
C TYR A 103 9.46 -12.33 -12.78
N LYS A 104 9.00 -11.86 -13.94
CA LYS A 104 9.24 -12.48 -15.25
C LYS A 104 10.05 -11.53 -16.14
N PRO A 105 11.05 -12.04 -16.87
CA PRO A 105 11.71 -11.23 -17.89
C PRO A 105 10.72 -10.86 -19.00
N HIS A 106 10.99 -9.79 -19.73
CA HIS A 106 10.21 -9.45 -20.91
C HIS A 106 10.22 -10.60 -21.92
N ALA A 107 9.09 -10.80 -22.61
CA ALA A 107 8.98 -11.84 -23.63
C ALA A 107 10.10 -11.70 -24.67
N GLY A 108 10.82 -12.79 -24.92
CA GLY A 108 11.95 -12.83 -25.87
C GLY A 108 13.28 -12.25 -25.35
N SER A 109 13.34 -11.75 -24.11
CA SER A 109 14.60 -11.30 -23.50
C SER A 109 15.31 -12.42 -22.74
N ALA A 110 16.65 -12.38 -22.74
CA ALA A 110 17.44 -13.26 -21.87
C ALA A 110 17.11 -12.96 -20.40
N ALA A 111 16.98 -14.00 -19.57
CA ALA A 111 16.70 -13.88 -18.14
C ALA A 111 17.95 -13.46 -17.32
N ALA A 112 18.66 -12.42 -17.78
CA ALA A 112 19.80 -11.85 -17.09
C ALA A 112 19.31 -10.71 -16.18
N PRO A 113 19.32 -10.85 -14.84
CA PRO A 113 18.91 -9.78 -13.97
C PRO A 113 19.95 -8.66 -13.94
N GLU A 114 19.47 -7.42 -13.91
CA GLU A 114 20.26 -6.21 -13.70
C GLU A 114 19.80 -5.53 -12.40
N LEU A 115 20.74 -5.15 -11.55
CA LEU A 115 20.48 -4.37 -10.34
C LEU A 115 20.78 -2.90 -10.60
N SER A 116 19.76 -2.16 -11.07
CA SER A 116 19.86 -0.72 -11.37
C SER A 116 19.27 0.12 -10.23
N TYR A 117 20.10 0.93 -9.60
CA TYR A 117 19.70 1.85 -8.52
C TYR A 117 20.56 3.11 -8.54
N ARG A 118 20.10 4.13 -7.81
CA ARG A 118 20.80 5.41 -7.65
C ARG A 118 21.09 5.64 -6.19
N VAL A 119 22.28 6.18 -5.92
CA VAL A 119 22.65 6.74 -4.62
C VAL A 119 22.85 8.23 -4.81
N CYS A 120 22.14 9.05 -4.05
CA CYS A 120 22.27 10.49 -4.08
C CYS A 120 22.63 10.99 -2.69
N VAL A 121 23.64 11.84 -2.58
CA VAL A 121 24.12 12.41 -1.31
C VAL A 121 23.88 13.92 -1.35
N GLY A 122 23.31 14.46 -0.29
CA GLY A 122 23.07 15.89 -0.12
C GLY A 122 23.78 16.46 1.11
N SER A 123 23.58 17.75 1.34
CA SER A 123 24.11 18.46 2.52
C SER A 123 23.40 18.10 3.81
N ASP A 124 22.11 17.77 3.73
CA ASP A 124 21.27 17.42 4.86
C ASP A 124 20.11 16.52 4.42
N VAL A 125 19.49 15.86 5.39
CA VAL A 125 18.40 14.89 5.16
C VAL A 125 17.19 15.54 4.46
N THR A 126 16.87 16.78 4.82
CA THR A 126 15.70 17.47 4.26
C THR A 126 15.91 17.84 2.79
N SER A 127 17.07 18.39 2.45
CA SER A 127 17.38 18.79 1.07
C SER A 127 17.44 17.58 0.14
N ILE A 128 18.14 16.50 0.53
CA ILE A 128 18.23 15.31 -0.32
C ILE A 128 16.88 14.64 -0.50
N HIS A 129 16.04 14.57 0.54
CA HIS A 129 14.70 14.01 0.43
C HIS A 129 13.82 14.84 -0.52
N LYS A 130 13.82 16.17 -0.37
CA LYS A 130 13.07 17.08 -1.26
C LYS A 130 13.53 16.94 -2.71
N TYR A 131 14.83 16.83 -2.96
CA TYR A 131 15.38 16.61 -4.30
C TYR A 131 14.89 15.28 -4.88
N MET A 132 15.05 14.18 -4.15
CA MET A 132 14.64 12.85 -4.60
C MET A 132 13.14 12.79 -4.91
N VAL A 133 12.31 13.30 -3.99
CA VAL A 133 10.85 13.36 -4.14
C VAL A 133 10.42 14.16 -5.37
N ARG A 134 11.05 15.31 -5.64
CA ARG A 134 10.72 16.13 -6.82
C ARG A 134 11.20 15.52 -8.12
N ARG A 135 12.33 14.82 -8.11
CA ARG A 135 13.00 14.35 -9.33
C ARG A 135 12.49 12.99 -9.82
N TYR A 136 12.04 12.14 -8.91
CA TYR A 136 11.80 10.71 -9.19
C TYR A 136 10.43 10.18 -8.78
N PHE A 137 9.57 10.99 -8.16
CA PHE A 137 8.23 10.56 -7.75
C PHE A 137 7.19 11.48 -8.35
N ASN A 138 6.14 10.87 -8.89
CA ASN A 138 4.99 11.61 -9.37
C ASN A 138 4.14 12.01 -8.17
N LYS A 139 3.90 13.32 -8.03
CA LYS A 139 2.98 13.80 -7.01
C LYS A 139 1.57 13.83 -7.58
N PRO A 140 0.55 13.53 -6.76
CA PRO A 140 -0.83 13.84 -7.11
C PRO A 140 -0.93 15.32 -7.51
N SER A 141 -1.65 15.59 -8.60
CA SER A 141 -1.85 16.96 -9.10
C SER A 141 -2.91 17.73 -8.30
N ARG A 142 -3.65 17.04 -7.42
CA ARG A 142 -4.73 17.60 -6.61
C ARG A 142 -4.64 17.07 -5.19
N VAL A 143 -4.99 17.91 -4.23
CA VAL A 143 -5.21 17.51 -2.84
C VAL A 143 -6.60 16.89 -2.74
N PRO A 144 -6.79 15.78 -2.00
CA PRO A 144 -8.12 15.25 -1.73
C PRO A 144 -9.01 16.30 -1.04
N ALA A 145 -10.32 16.09 -1.08
CA ALA A 145 -11.29 16.98 -0.42
C ALA A 145 -10.91 17.17 1.07
N PRO A 146 -10.75 18.41 1.57
CA PRO A 146 -10.31 18.66 2.96
C PRO A 146 -11.18 17.96 4.01
N GLU A 147 -12.45 17.75 3.71
CA GLU A 147 -13.42 17.08 4.57
C GLU A 147 -13.06 15.62 4.84
N ALA A 148 -12.33 14.95 3.94
CA ALA A 148 -11.85 13.58 4.17
C ALA A 148 -10.79 13.50 5.29
N PHE A 149 -10.09 14.61 5.59
CA PHE A 149 -9.12 14.70 6.67
C PHE A 149 -9.69 15.32 7.95
N ARG A 150 -10.73 16.15 7.81
CA ARG A 150 -11.30 16.94 8.91
C ARG A 150 -12.49 16.26 9.57
N ASP A 151 -13.37 15.64 8.77
CA ASP A 151 -14.65 15.11 9.24
C ASP A 151 -14.55 13.58 9.42
N PRO A 152 -15.34 12.97 10.33
CA PRO A 152 -15.31 11.52 10.52
C PRO A 152 -15.77 10.77 9.26
N ILE A 153 -15.29 9.54 9.09
CA ILE A 153 -15.78 8.59 8.09
C ILE A 153 -16.59 7.53 8.84
N TRP A 154 -17.88 7.45 8.53
CA TRP A 154 -18.79 6.47 9.12
C TRP A 154 -18.74 5.19 8.27
N SER A 155 -18.32 4.06 8.84
CA SER A 155 -18.30 2.77 8.13
C SER A 155 -19.42 1.85 8.64
N THR A 156 -20.09 1.18 7.71
CA THR A 156 -21.10 0.15 8.04
C THR A 156 -20.49 -1.15 8.54
N TRP A 157 -19.18 -1.39 8.35
CA TRP A 157 -18.53 -2.66 8.70
C TRP A 157 -18.65 -3.01 10.18
N VAL A 158 -18.39 -2.04 11.06
CA VAL A 158 -18.35 -2.26 12.51
C VAL A 158 -19.71 -2.73 13.05
N LEU A 159 -20.81 -2.28 12.46
CA LEU A 159 -22.17 -2.63 12.92
C LEU A 159 -22.77 -3.81 12.17
N TYR A 160 -22.51 -3.94 10.87
CA TYR A 160 -23.27 -4.84 10.01
C TYR A 160 -22.41 -5.87 9.27
N GLY A 161 -21.10 -5.63 9.14
CA GLY A 161 -20.21 -6.41 8.29
C GLY A 161 -20.84 -6.69 6.92
N ARG A 162 -20.75 -7.94 6.48
CA ARG A 162 -21.32 -8.42 5.20
C ARG A 162 -22.85 -8.41 5.12
N ALA A 163 -23.54 -8.24 6.26
CA ALA A 163 -24.99 -8.23 6.32
C ALA A 163 -25.58 -6.82 6.13
N VAL A 164 -24.80 -5.84 5.64
CA VAL A 164 -25.30 -4.50 5.30
C VAL A 164 -26.40 -4.56 4.25
N ASP A 165 -27.46 -3.77 4.39
CA ASP A 165 -28.57 -3.65 3.44
C ASP A 165 -29.07 -2.20 3.40
N GLN A 166 -29.97 -1.89 2.46
CA GLN A 166 -30.47 -0.54 2.25
C GLN A 166 -31.09 0.08 3.52
N ASP A 167 -31.91 -0.67 4.25
CA ASP A 167 -32.60 -0.17 5.44
C ASP A 167 -31.63 0.10 6.58
N LYS A 168 -30.61 -0.76 6.75
CA LYS A 168 -29.53 -0.56 7.72
C LYS A 168 -28.73 0.70 7.42
N VAL A 169 -28.37 0.94 6.16
CA VAL A 169 -27.63 2.15 5.75
C VAL A 169 -28.45 3.40 6.05
N LEU A 170 -29.73 3.45 5.66
CA LEU A 170 -30.60 4.61 5.90
C LEU A 170 -30.83 4.85 7.41
N ARG A 171 -31.05 3.78 8.18
CA ARG A 171 -31.22 3.87 9.64
C ARG A 171 -29.95 4.38 10.31
N PHE A 172 -28.78 3.91 9.88
CA PHE A 172 -27.50 4.37 10.42
C PHE A 172 -27.28 5.86 10.15
N ALA A 173 -27.54 6.31 8.91
CA ALA A 173 -27.51 7.72 8.55
C ALA A 173 -28.48 8.58 9.38
N GLN A 174 -29.69 8.06 9.65
CA GLN A 174 -30.67 8.71 10.52
C GLN A 174 -30.17 8.82 11.96
N GLN A 175 -29.60 7.75 12.52
CA GLN A 175 -29.07 7.73 13.89
C GLN A 175 -27.93 8.74 14.08
N ILE A 176 -26.99 8.81 13.12
CA ILE A 176 -25.91 9.82 13.13
C ILE A 176 -26.49 11.23 13.31
N ARG A 177 -27.53 11.56 12.53
CA ARG A 177 -28.18 12.88 12.59
C ARG A 177 -28.98 13.08 13.88
N GLN A 178 -29.68 12.06 14.37
CA GLN A 178 -30.45 12.12 15.62
C GLN A 178 -29.54 12.35 16.84
N HIS A 179 -28.31 11.84 16.80
CA HIS A 179 -27.31 12.08 17.82
C HIS A 179 -26.50 13.37 17.60
N HIS A 180 -26.92 14.23 16.66
CA HIS A 180 -26.29 15.52 16.35
C HIS A 180 -24.82 15.41 15.89
N PHE A 181 -24.43 14.28 15.31
CA PHE A 181 -23.14 14.13 14.65
C PHE A 181 -23.18 14.65 13.21
N ASN A 182 -22.00 14.97 12.67
CA ASN A 182 -21.85 15.50 11.31
C ASN A 182 -22.24 14.44 10.26
N SER A 183 -23.10 14.85 9.32
CA SER A 183 -23.35 14.14 8.07
C SER A 183 -22.17 14.32 7.11
N SER A 184 -21.13 13.51 7.31
CA SER A 184 -19.87 13.55 6.57
C SER A 184 -19.79 12.40 5.55
N HIS A 185 -18.67 11.68 5.49
CA HIS A 185 -18.54 10.52 4.61
C HIS A 185 -19.23 9.31 5.24
N LEU A 186 -20.03 8.60 4.44
CA LEU A 186 -20.64 7.32 4.82
C LEU A 186 -20.16 6.25 3.85
N GLU A 187 -19.37 5.33 4.35
CA GLU A 187 -18.88 4.17 3.62
C GLU A 187 -19.86 3.01 3.74
N ILE A 188 -20.36 2.54 2.60
CA ILE A 188 -21.05 1.26 2.50
C ILE A 188 -19.97 0.20 2.24
N ASP A 189 -19.69 -0.53 3.30
CA ASP A 189 -18.67 -1.57 3.34
C ASP A 189 -19.19 -2.88 2.73
N ASP A 190 -18.40 -3.92 2.93
CA ASP A 190 -18.33 -5.12 2.12
C ASP A 190 -19.64 -5.88 1.89
N MET A 191 -19.69 -6.58 0.76
CA MET A 191 -20.82 -7.39 0.27
C MET A 191 -22.12 -6.61 0.03
N TYR A 192 -22.06 -5.35 -0.42
CA TYR A 192 -23.25 -4.71 -1.00
C TYR A 192 -23.63 -5.29 -2.38
N THR A 193 -22.72 -6.05 -2.97
CA THR A 193 -22.86 -6.81 -4.21
C THR A 193 -23.26 -8.27 -3.95
N PRO A 194 -23.77 -9.00 -4.95
CA PRO A 194 -24.12 -10.42 -4.81
C PRO A 194 -22.90 -11.30 -4.46
N ALA A 195 -21.76 -11.05 -5.11
CA ALA A 195 -20.50 -11.71 -4.84
C ALA A 195 -19.30 -10.74 -4.94
N TYR A 196 -18.16 -11.15 -4.37
CA TYR A 196 -16.90 -10.45 -4.61
C TYR A 196 -16.51 -10.56 -6.08
N GLY A 197 -16.15 -9.43 -6.66
CA GLY A 197 -15.77 -9.26 -8.06
C GLY A 197 -16.89 -8.66 -8.91
N ASP A 198 -18.12 -8.56 -8.37
CA ASP A 198 -19.24 -7.88 -9.01
C ASP A 198 -19.19 -6.37 -8.75
N PHE A 199 -19.89 -5.60 -9.58
CA PHE A 199 -19.96 -4.13 -9.46
C PHE A 199 -21.39 -3.59 -9.40
N ASP A 200 -22.38 -4.48 -9.37
CA ASP A 200 -23.80 -4.15 -9.22
C ASP A 200 -24.25 -4.38 -7.78
N PHE A 201 -25.20 -3.56 -7.33
CA PHE A 201 -25.84 -3.76 -6.03
C PHE A 201 -26.69 -5.02 -6.05
N ASP A 202 -26.62 -5.81 -4.98
CA ASP A 202 -27.53 -6.93 -4.77
C ASP A 202 -28.97 -6.39 -4.63
N GLU A 203 -29.84 -6.71 -5.59
CA GLU A 203 -31.21 -6.20 -5.65
C GLU A 203 -32.10 -6.70 -4.50
N VAL A 204 -31.74 -7.82 -3.86
CA VAL A 204 -32.46 -8.32 -2.67
C VAL A 204 -32.10 -7.47 -1.45
N LYS A 205 -30.82 -7.13 -1.30
CA LYS A 205 -30.32 -6.31 -0.18
C LYS A 205 -30.57 -4.81 -0.38
N PHE A 206 -30.56 -4.37 -1.64
CA PHE A 206 -30.67 -2.98 -2.05
C PHE A 206 -31.69 -2.81 -3.18
N PRO A 207 -33.00 -3.04 -2.90
CA PRO A 207 -34.04 -3.03 -3.92
C PRO A 207 -34.23 -1.68 -4.61
N ASN A 208 -33.70 -0.59 -4.03
CA ASN A 208 -33.69 0.73 -4.67
C ASN A 208 -32.46 1.56 -4.27
N ALA A 209 -31.26 1.10 -4.64
CA ALA A 209 -30.01 1.79 -4.35
C ALA A 209 -30.03 3.26 -4.80
N SER A 210 -30.65 3.58 -5.94
CA SER A 210 -30.80 4.95 -6.43
C SER A 210 -31.56 5.86 -5.47
N ASP A 211 -32.65 5.35 -4.86
CA ASP A 211 -33.41 6.09 -3.84
C ASP A 211 -32.61 6.27 -2.56
N MET A 212 -31.89 5.24 -2.13
CA MET A 212 -30.98 5.31 -0.98
C MET A 212 -29.93 6.40 -1.16
N PHE A 213 -29.19 6.41 -2.27
CA PHE A 213 -28.16 7.42 -2.54
C PHE A 213 -28.72 8.83 -2.58
N ARG A 214 -29.90 9.02 -3.19
CA ARG A 214 -30.57 10.32 -3.20
C ARG A 214 -30.92 10.78 -1.78
N ARG A 215 -31.52 9.92 -0.94
CA ARG A 215 -31.82 10.28 0.47
C ARG A 215 -30.57 10.60 1.27
N LEU A 216 -29.49 9.84 1.09
CA LEU A 216 -28.22 10.07 1.78
C LEU A 216 -27.61 11.41 1.38
N ARG A 217 -27.58 11.71 0.08
CA ARG A 217 -27.13 13.01 -0.44
C ARG A 217 -27.98 14.16 0.08
N ASP A 218 -29.31 14.02 0.06
CA ASP A 218 -30.24 15.05 0.55
C ASP A 218 -30.10 15.25 2.08
N ALA A 219 -29.64 14.22 2.79
CA ALA A 219 -29.26 14.28 4.21
C ALA A 219 -27.84 14.81 4.45
N GLY A 220 -27.11 15.21 3.40
CA GLY A 220 -25.78 15.82 3.47
C GLY A 220 -24.60 14.85 3.44
N PHE A 221 -24.83 13.54 3.29
CA PHE A 221 -23.75 12.55 3.28
C PHE A 221 -23.04 12.49 1.92
N ARG A 222 -21.73 12.26 1.97
CA ARG A 222 -20.90 11.87 0.82
C ARG A 222 -20.68 10.36 0.90
N VAL A 223 -21.20 9.61 -0.07
CA VAL A 223 -21.18 8.14 0.02
C VAL A 223 -19.95 7.59 -0.69
N THR A 224 -19.24 6.68 -0.02
CA THR A 224 -18.16 5.86 -0.61
C THR A 224 -18.57 4.39 -0.58
N LEU A 225 -18.03 3.60 -1.51
CA LEU A 225 -18.26 2.16 -1.58
C LEU A 225 -16.93 1.44 -1.43
N TRP A 226 -16.92 0.36 -0.66
CA TRP A 226 -15.76 -0.53 -0.59
C TRP A 226 -15.66 -1.35 -1.88
N VAL A 227 -14.52 -1.32 -2.56
CA VAL A 227 -14.32 -2.05 -3.83
C VAL A 227 -13.06 -2.90 -3.78
N HIS A 228 -13.10 -4.07 -4.43
CA HIS A 228 -11.96 -4.94 -4.62
C HIS A 228 -11.37 -4.82 -6.04
N PRO A 229 -10.06 -5.08 -6.22
CA PRO A 229 -9.45 -5.23 -7.54
C PRO A 229 -9.65 -6.65 -8.12
N PHE A 230 -10.76 -7.31 -7.78
CA PHE A 230 -11.14 -8.63 -8.28
C PHE A 230 -12.21 -8.48 -9.36
N VAL A 231 -12.27 -9.46 -10.25
CA VAL A 231 -13.34 -9.60 -11.25
C VAL A 231 -13.94 -10.98 -11.07
N ASN A 232 -15.25 -11.04 -10.87
CA ASN A 232 -15.95 -12.31 -10.80
C ASN A 232 -16.16 -12.80 -12.23
N TYR A 233 -15.73 -14.04 -12.50
CA TYR A 233 -15.86 -14.63 -13.84
C TYR A 233 -17.32 -14.94 -14.20
N ASN A 234 -18.20 -15.02 -13.19
CA ASN A 234 -19.60 -15.36 -13.37
C ASN A 234 -20.54 -14.15 -13.29
N SER A 235 -20.01 -12.91 -13.28
CA SER A 235 -20.83 -11.69 -13.34
C SER A 235 -21.62 -11.58 -14.63
#